data_AF-A0A0C9Z4J2-F1
#
_entry.id   AF-A0A0C9Z4J2-F1
#
_cell.length_a   1.000
_cell.length_b   1.000
_cell.length_c   1.000
_cell.angle_alpha   90.00
_cell.angle_beta   90.00
_cell.angle_gamma   90.00
#
_symmetry.space_group_name_H-M   'P 1'
#
loop_
_entity.id
_entity.type
_entity.pdbx_description
1 polymer ?
#
loop_
_entity_poly.entity_id
_entity_poly.type
_entity_poly.pdbx_seq_one_letter_code
_entity_poly.pdbx_strand_id
1 'polypeptide(L)'
;MSDYYWPKTVPSEIHKDYIFQIRYSIKETEHEDVSEIVVRNLHDAVPTDKHHAFFPQMYDKILRMTLWTYYLYINLYEQFHRRRRQKKFKTFFPHLLKCIVHLDNVIESFIRPFMDVPLPEISNKYSQNFTEYLITDFLLGRHDPDTLKMFRSRCPKNIERMSTNDLDFKKYRDNMSKKLSGDEFNYDISKINDDEWEPLWDEVQEWCKQKPDTAWISSWVPWDDGTGRIIQPTHNDTTEEGGNDQNNGMEYEMSSGAPEEQPGVGGSGPSGGSGMGAMGFDPNLAA
;
A
#
# COMPACT_ATOMS: atom_id res chain seq x y z
N MET A 1 5.31 -12.62 4.83
CA MET A 1 4.32 -13.38 4.01
C MET A 1 3.83 -12.62 2.76
N SER A 2 4.72 -11.98 1.99
CA SER A 2 4.34 -11.06 0.89
C SER A 2 3.71 -11.69 -0.37
N ASP A 3 3.90 -12.99 -0.60
CA ASP A 3 3.19 -13.75 -1.66
C ASP A 3 1.72 -13.99 -1.33
N TYR A 4 1.28 -13.67 -0.10
CA TYR A 4 -0.11 -13.75 0.33
C TYR A 4 -1.03 -12.87 -0.52
N TYR A 5 -0.58 -11.67 -0.89
CA TYR A 5 -1.36 -10.75 -1.72
C TYR A 5 -1.36 -11.16 -3.20
N TRP A 6 -0.47 -12.06 -3.61
CA TRP A 6 -0.37 -12.44 -5.01
C TRP A 6 -1.48 -13.45 -5.37
N PRO A 7 -2.26 -13.21 -6.44
CA PRO A 7 -3.31 -14.14 -6.84
C PRO A 7 -2.73 -15.50 -7.26
N LYS A 8 -3.02 -16.55 -6.49
CA LYS A 8 -2.60 -17.93 -6.76
C LYS A 8 -3.37 -18.56 -7.93
N THR A 9 -4.57 -18.07 -8.19
CA THR A 9 -5.45 -18.52 -9.27
C THR A 9 -5.70 -17.40 -10.26
N VAL A 10 -6.26 -17.75 -11.42
CA VAL A 10 -6.75 -16.74 -12.36
C VAL A 10 -7.89 -15.96 -11.68
N PRO A 11 -7.88 -14.61 -11.72
CA PRO A 11 -8.97 -13.82 -11.16
C PRO A 11 -10.31 -14.14 -11.82
N SER A 12 -11.35 -14.33 -11.01
CA SER A 12 -12.72 -14.56 -11.49
C SER A 12 -13.29 -13.28 -12.12
N GLU A 13 -14.30 -13.40 -12.97
CA GLU A 13 -14.97 -12.22 -13.54
C GLU A 13 -15.59 -11.35 -12.45
N ILE A 14 -16.23 -11.94 -11.43
CA ILE A 14 -16.79 -11.20 -10.29
C ILE A 14 -15.73 -10.34 -9.58
N HIS A 15 -14.53 -10.88 -9.38
CA HIS A 15 -13.45 -10.14 -8.74
C HIS A 15 -12.98 -8.97 -9.62
N LYS A 16 -12.88 -9.19 -10.93
CA LYS A 16 -12.59 -8.10 -11.87
C LYS A 16 -13.66 -7.03 -11.79
N ASP A 17 -14.93 -7.41 -11.91
CA ASP A 17 -16.04 -6.48 -11.89
C ASP A 17 -16.02 -5.61 -10.62
N TYR A 18 -15.74 -6.20 -9.46
CA TYR A 18 -15.56 -5.46 -8.21
C TYR A 18 -14.41 -4.43 -8.28
N ILE A 19 -13.22 -4.85 -8.72
CA ILE A 19 -12.03 -3.98 -8.88
C ILE A 19 -12.33 -2.79 -9.80
N PHE A 20 -13.00 -3.02 -10.93
CA PHE A 20 -13.31 -1.94 -11.87
C PHE A 20 -14.45 -1.03 -11.39
N GLN A 21 -15.29 -1.51 -10.47
CA GLN A 21 -16.41 -0.77 -9.88
C GLN A 21 -16.00 0.13 -8.71
N ILE A 22 -14.97 -0.24 -7.94
CA ILE A 22 -14.58 0.47 -6.72
C ILE A 22 -13.42 1.43 -6.99
N ARG A 23 -13.55 2.67 -6.52
CA ARG A 23 -12.50 3.70 -6.57
C ARG A 23 -12.18 4.21 -5.17
N TYR A 24 -10.95 4.00 -4.74
CA TYR A 24 -10.32 4.64 -3.58
C TYR A 24 -9.76 6.02 -3.93
N SER A 25 -9.92 6.97 -3.03
CA SER A 25 -9.16 8.23 -3.06
C SER A 25 -8.77 8.64 -1.65
N ILE A 26 -7.69 9.41 -1.55
CA ILE A 26 -7.19 9.92 -0.27
C ILE A 26 -7.63 11.37 -0.12
N LYS A 27 -8.23 11.68 1.02
CA LYS A 27 -8.63 13.03 1.42
C LYS A 27 -7.84 13.47 2.64
N GLU A 28 -7.50 14.75 2.64
CA GLU A 28 -6.97 15.42 3.83
C GLU A 28 -8.08 15.54 4.87
N THR A 29 -7.71 15.47 6.14
CA THR A 29 -8.64 15.65 7.26
C THR A 29 -8.30 16.92 8.03
N GLU A 30 -9.16 17.31 8.97
CA GLU A 30 -8.87 18.42 9.90
C GLU A 30 -7.76 18.06 10.91
N HIS A 31 -7.35 16.79 10.99
CA HIS A 31 -6.29 16.31 11.88
C HIS A 31 -4.97 16.13 11.10
N GLU A 32 -3.94 16.89 11.45
CA GLU A 32 -2.66 16.92 10.72
C GLU A 32 -1.95 15.55 10.63
N ASP A 33 -2.15 14.69 11.64
CA ASP A 33 -1.52 13.36 11.73
C ASP A 33 -2.37 12.23 11.13
N VAL A 34 -3.50 12.55 10.51
CA VAL A 34 -4.45 11.56 9.98
C VAL A 34 -4.91 11.93 8.57
N SER A 35 -4.87 10.95 7.69
CA SER A 35 -5.49 10.99 6.38
C SER A 35 -6.73 10.10 6.35
N GLU A 36 -7.63 10.37 5.41
CA GLU A 36 -8.82 9.58 5.15
C GLU A 36 -8.70 8.88 3.80
N ILE A 37 -9.01 7.59 3.76
CA ILE A 37 -9.31 6.90 2.51
C ILE A 37 -10.83 6.82 2.36
N VAL A 38 -11.32 7.33 1.23
CA VAL A 38 -12.72 7.22 0.85
C VAL A 38 -12.87 6.25 -0.30
N VAL A 39 -14.06 5.68 -0.41
CA VAL A 39 -14.44 4.73 -1.45
C VAL A 39 -15.64 5.25 -2.22
N ARG A 40 -15.59 5.12 -3.54
CA ARG A 40 -16.69 5.44 -4.45
C ARG A 40 -17.01 4.19 -5.26
N ASN A 41 -18.29 3.83 -5.27
CA ASN A 41 -18.80 2.78 -6.12
C ASN A 41 -19.34 3.39 -7.41
N LEU A 42 -18.73 3.05 -8.55
CA LEU A 42 -19.07 3.61 -9.86
C LEU A 42 -20.39 3.08 -10.44
N HIS A 43 -20.95 1.99 -9.90
CA HIS A 43 -22.25 1.46 -10.32
C HIS A 43 -23.41 1.98 -9.46
N ASP A 44 -23.15 2.73 -8.39
CA ASP A 44 -24.22 3.41 -7.67
C ASP A 44 -24.92 4.40 -8.63
N ALA A 45 -26.25 4.51 -8.53
CA ALA A 45 -27.03 5.41 -9.39
C ALA A 45 -26.54 6.87 -9.31
N VAL A 46 -26.01 7.26 -8.15
CA VAL A 46 -25.26 8.49 -7.93
C VAL A 46 -23.97 8.12 -7.20
N PRO A 47 -22.84 8.00 -7.92
CA PRO A 47 -21.55 7.69 -7.31
C PRO A 47 -21.17 8.77 -6.29
N THR A 48 -21.07 8.39 -5.03
CA THR A 48 -20.72 9.28 -3.91
C THR A 48 -19.52 8.74 -3.18
N ASP A 49 -18.65 9.64 -2.74
CA ASP A 49 -17.55 9.27 -1.85
C ASP A 49 -18.13 8.91 -0.49
N LYS A 50 -17.80 7.71 -0.02
CA LYS A 50 -18.15 7.22 1.30
C LYS A 50 -16.87 7.07 2.10
N HIS A 51 -16.89 7.48 3.36
CA HIS A 51 -15.82 7.18 4.29
C HIS A 51 -15.52 5.68 4.27
N HIS A 52 -14.24 5.32 4.25
CA HIS A 52 -13.85 3.92 4.32
C HIS A 52 -12.97 3.63 5.55
N ALA A 53 -11.89 4.38 5.75
CA ALA A 53 -11.09 4.34 6.97
C ALA A 53 -10.25 5.62 7.15
N PHE A 54 -9.86 5.89 8.39
CA PHE A 54 -8.77 6.81 8.70
C PHE A 54 -7.44 6.06 8.75
N PHE A 55 -6.32 6.71 8.48
CA PHE A 55 -5.00 6.11 8.59
C PHE A 55 -3.93 7.15 8.95
N PRO A 56 -2.80 6.73 9.55
CA PRO A 56 -1.72 7.65 9.92
C PRO A 56 -1.15 8.41 8.72
N GLN A 57 -0.91 9.72 8.89
CA GLN A 57 -0.37 10.60 7.84
C GLN A 57 0.96 10.11 7.26
N MET A 58 1.77 9.40 8.06
CA MET A 58 3.04 8.81 7.59
C MET A 58 2.89 7.86 6.39
N TYR A 59 1.70 7.28 6.17
CA TYR A 59 1.44 6.42 5.01
C TYR A 59 0.96 7.19 3.77
N ASP A 60 0.53 8.46 3.88
CA ASP A 60 -0.15 9.21 2.80
C ASP A 60 0.64 9.18 1.48
N LYS A 61 1.90 9.63 1.51
CA LYS A 61 2.74 9.75 0.32
C LYS A 61 2.93 8.42 -0.41
N ILE A 62 3.11 7.36 0.37
CA ILE A 62 3.36 6.02 -0.17
C ILE A 62 2.05 5.42 -0.69
N LEU A 63 0.95 5.57 0.04
CA LEU A 63 -0.35 5.08 -0.40
C LEU A 63 -0.84 5.80 -1.66
N ARG A 64 -0.58 7.11 -1.82
CA ARG A 64 -0.83 7.85 -3.07
C ARG A 64 -0.07 7.24 -4.25
N MET A 65 1.20 6.88 -4.05
CA MET A 65 2.00 6.22 -5.07
C MET A 65 1.45 4.82 -5.40
N THR A 66 1.08 4.03 -4.38
CA THR A 66 0.44 2.72 -4.58
C THR A 66 -0.88 2.83 -5.35
N LEU A 67 -1.74 3.79 -4.99
CA LEU A 67 -3.01 4.06 -5.68
C LEU A 67 -2.79 4.55 -7.11
N TRP A 68 -1.78 5.40 -7.35
CA TRP A 68 -1.38 5.80 -8.70
C TRP A 68 -1.03 4.59 -9.56
N THR A 69 -0.14 3.72 -9.09
CA THR A 69 0.25 2.51 -9.82
C THR A 69 -0.96 1.60 -10.06
N TYR A 70 -1.82 1.44 -9.06
CA TYR A 70 -3.05 0.65 -9.18
C TYR A 70 -3.96 1.18 -10.31
N TYR A 71 -4.20 2.49 -10.35
CA TYR A 71 -5.02 3.10 -11.39
C TYR A 71 -4.36 3.16 -12.75
N LEU A 72 -3.05 3.35 -12.82
CA LEU A 72 -2.29 3.22 -14.06
C LEU A 72 -2.50 1.83 -14.66
N TYR A 73 -2.39 0.77 -13.86
CA TYR A 73 -2.57 -0.59 -14.34
C TYR A 73 -4.01 -0.89 -14.79
N ILE A 74 -5.01 -0.43 -14.03
CA ILE A 74 -6.42 -0.53 -14.41
C ILE A 74 -6.67 0.14 -15.77
N ASN A 75 -6.21 1.38 -15.95
CA ASN A 75 -6.47 2.13 -17.18
C ASN A 75 -5.70 1.53 -18.37
N LEU A 76 -4.47 1.05 -18.18
CA LEU A 76 -3.75 0.29 -19.21
C LEU A 76 -4.51 -0.98 -19.61
N TYR A 77 -5.07 -1.70 -18.64
CA TYR A 77 -5.85 -2.89 -18.92
C TYR A 77 -7.11 -2.56 -19.74
N GLU A 78 -7.85 -1.52 -19.36
CA GLU A 78 -9.06 -1.07 -20.06
C GLU A 78 -8.74 -0.57 -21.48
N GLN A 79 -7.73 0.29 -21.64
CA GLN A 79 -7.39 0.90 -22.93
C GLN A 79 -6.91 -0.11 -23.98
N PHE A 80 -6.24 -1.17 -23.53
CA PHE A 80 -5.73 -2.21 -24.43
C PHE A 80 -6.58 -3.48 -24.44
N HIS A 81 -7.72 -3.52 -23.72
CA HIS A 81 -8.57 -4.71 -23.61
C HIS A 81 -9.07 -5.23 -24.96
N ARG A 82 -9.50 -4.32 -25.86
CA ARG A 82 -9.95 -4.67 -27.22
C ARG A 82 -8.79 -5.12 -28.11
N ARG A 83 -7.57 -4.67 -27.81
CA ARG A 83 -6.34 -5.01 -28.53
C ARG A 83 -5.56 -6.17 -27.91
N ARG A 84 -6.07 -6.80 -26.84
CA ARG A 84 -5.36 -7.85 -26.07
C ARG A 84 -4.86 -9.06 -26.88
N ARG A 85 -5.46 -9.34 -28.04
CA ARG A 85 -5.04 -10.44 -28.93
C ARG A 85 -3.85 -10.09 -29.83
N GLN A 86 -3.51 -8.80 -29.97
CA GLN A 86 -2.36 -8.37 -30.75
C GLN A 86 -1.06 -8.82 -30.07
N LYS A 87 -0.04 -9.15 -30.87
CA LYS A 87 1.24 -9.71 -30.40
C LYS A 87 1.90 -8.86 -29.31
N LYS A 88 1.83 -7.53 -29.42
CA LYS A 88 2.38 -6.58 -28.45
C LYS A 88 1.79 -6.78 -27.05
N PHE A 89 0.47 -6.83 -26.94
CA PHE A 89 -0.24 -6.87 -25.66
C PHE A 89 -0.41 -8.29 -25.11
N LYS A 90 -0.54 -9.28 -25.98
CA LYS A 90 -0.93 -10.66 -25.64
C LYS A 90 -0.12 -11.29 -24.51
N THR A 91 1.18 -11.06 -24.46
CA THR A 91 2.07 -11.70 -23.48
C THR A 91 1.98 -11.04 -22.10
N PHE A 92 1.89 -9.72 -22.04
CA PHE A 92 1.90 -8.98 -20.77
C PHE A 92 0.50 -8.81 -20.16
N PHE A 93 -0.55 -8.84 -20.97
CA PHE A 93 -1.94 -8.64 -20.51
C PHE A 93 -2.36 -9.56 -19.33
N PRO A 94 -2.06 -10.87 -19.33
CA PRO A 94 -2.38 -11.73 -18.19
C PRO A 94 -1.57 -11.41 -16.93
N HIS A 95 -0.34 -10.92 -17.09
CA HIS A 95 0.51 -10.50 -15.97
C HIS A 95 0.01 -9.18 -15.37
N LEU A 96 -0.34 -8.19 -16.21
CA LEU A 96 -0.91 -6.92 -15.78
C LEU A 96 -2.16 -7.14 -14.92
N LEU A 97 -3.06 -8.05 -15.32
CA LEU A 97 -4.23 -8.40 -14.52
C LEU A 97 -3.87 -8.96 -13.14
N LYS A 98 -2.81 -9.77 -13.03
CA LYS A 98 -2.32 -10.26 -11.73
C LYS A 98 -1.77 -9.12 -10.87
N CYS A 99 -1.07 -8.17 -11.48
CA CYS A 99 -0.59 -6.97 -10.79
C CYS A 99 -1.74 -6.12 -10.24
N ILE A 100 -2.81 -5.93 -11.02
CA ILE A 100 -4.02 -5.20 -10.57
C ILE A 100 -4.61 -5.86 -9.33
N VAL A 101 -4.87 -7.18 -9.39
CA VAL A 101 -5.45 -7.92 -8.25
C VAL A 101 -4.50 -7.94 -7.05
N HIS A 102 -3.19 -8.03 -7.29
CA HIS A 102 -2.20 -7.94 -6.23
C HIS A 102 -2.29 -6.60 -5.49
N LEU A 103 -2.31 -5.48 -6.23
CA LEU A 103 -2.43 -4.15 -5.64
C LEU A 103 -3.77 -3.94 -4.94
N ASP A 104 -4.87 -4.47 -5.48
CA ASP A 104 -6.18 -4.45 -4.82
C ASP A 104 -6.13 -5.16 -3.45
N ASN A 105 -5.56 -6.37 -3.41
CA ASN A 105 -5.36 -7.12 -2.17
C ASN A 105 -4.47 -6.36 -1.17
N VAL A 106 -3.43 -5.66 -1.64
CA VAL A 106 -2.54 -4.84 -0.80
C VAL A 106 -3.29 -3.65 -0.20
N ILE A 107 -4.05 -2.91 -1.02
CA ILE A 107 -4.86 -1.77 -0.58
C ILE A 107 -5.89 -2.22 0.47
N GLU A 108 -6.64 -3.27 0.17
CA GLU A 108 -7.60 -3.88 1.11
C GLU A 108 -6.94 -4.31 2.43
N SER A 109 -5.77 -4.95 2.35
CA SER A 109 -5.04 -5.40 3.54
C SER A 109 -4.43 -4.26 4.34
N PHE A 110 -4.14 -3.12 3.69
CA PHE A 110 -3.77 -1.89 4.35
C PHE A 110 -4.96 -1.27 5.09
N ILE A 111 -6.14 -1.22 4.48
CA ILE A 111 -7.32 -0.54 5.02
C ILE A 111 -7.93 -1.27 6.22
N ARG A 112 -8.08 -2.60 6.12
CA ARG A 112 -8.84 -3.40 7.10
C ARG A 112 -8.42 -3.21 8.57
N PRO A 113 -7.12 -3.14 8.92
CA PRO A 113 -6.71 -2.90 10.31
C PRO A 113 -7.19 -1.57 10.91
N PHE A 114 -7.60 -0.61 10.09
CA PHE A 114 -7.97 0.74 10.55
C PHE A 114 -9.48 1.02 10.56
N MET A 115 -10.31 0.16 9.96
CA MET A 115 -11.76 0.41 9.82
C MET A 115 -12.49 0.62 11.16
N ASP A 116 -12.06 -0.07 12.21
CA ASP A 116 -12.70 -0.03 13.54
C ASP A 116 -11.86 0.72 14.59
N VAL A 117 -10.81 1.44 14.17
CA VAL A 117 -9.93 2.14 15.09
C VAL A 117 -10.46 3.55 15.36
N PRO A 118 -10.67 3.95 16.62
CA PRO A 118 -11.08 5.30 16.96
C PRO A 118 -10.06 6.34 16.49
N LEU A 119 -10.55 7.46 15.95
CA LEU A 119 -9.72 8.54 15.41
C LEU A 119 -8.56 9.00 16.34
N PRO A 120 -8.75 9.17 17.66
CA PRO A 120 -7.66 9.55 18.56
C PRO A 120 -6.51 8.52 18.67
N GLU A 121 -6.76 7.27 18.30
CA GLU A 121 -5.77 6.19 18.33
C GLU A 121 -5.06 5.99 16.99
N ILE A 122 -5.57 6.57 15.89
CA ILE A 122 -5.09 6.30 14.53
C ILE A 122 -3.64 6.73 14.34
N SER A 123 -3.25 7.92 14.80
CA SER A 123 -1.95 8.52 14.49
C SER A 123 -0.74 7.65 14.85
N ASN A 124 -0.88 6.81 15.88
CA ASN A 124 0.18 5.93 16.39
C ASN A 124 0.05 4.46 15.94
N LYS A 125 -0.88 4.15 15.01
CA LYS A 125 -1.11 2.77 14.55
C LYS A 125 -0.23 2.42 13.37
N TYR A 126 0.16 1.15 13.31
CA TYR A 126 1.00 0.62 12.24
C TYR A 126 0.34 -0.62 11.62
N SER A 127 0.40 -0.71 10.29
CA SER A 127 0.01 -1.92 9.57
C SER A 127 1.25 -2.75 9.23
N GLN A 128 1.56 -3.75 10.05
CA GLN A 128 2.70 -4.66 9.85
C GLN A 128 2.67 -5.29 8.44
N ASN A 129 1.49 -5.68 8.01
CA ASN A 129 1.20 -6.28 6.71
C ASN A 129 1.55 -5.34 5.54
N PHE A 130 1.27 -4.05 5.69
CA PHE A 130 1.63 -3.05 4.68
C PHE A 130 3.12 -2.72 4.76
N THR A 131 3.70 -2.62 5.96
CA THR A 131 5.15 -2.46 6.15
C THR A 131 5.95 -3.55 5.43
N GLU A 132 5.56 -4.83 5.54
CA GLU A 132 6.18 -5.94 4.79
C GLU A 132 6.06 -5.76 3.28
N TYR A 133 4.91 -5.29 2.80
CA TYR A 133 4.72 -4.95 1.40
C TYR A 133 5.69 -3.84 0.98
N LEU A 134 5.77 -2.73 1.72
CA LEU A 134 6.66 -1.62 1.39
C LEU A 134 8.13 -2.01 1.32
N ILE A 135 8.60 -2.84 2.25
CA ILE A 135 9.97 -3.34 2.26
C ILE A 135 10.21 -4.24 1.04
N THR A 136 9.24 -5.07 0.69
CA THR A 136 9.33 -5.93 -0.50
C THR A 136 9.38 -5.10 -1.78
N ASP A 137 8.52 -4.09 -1.90
CA ASP A 137 8.45 -3.20 -3.06
C ASP A 137 9.77 -2.46 -3.22
N PHE A 138 10.25 -1.87 -2.12
CA PHE A 138 11.52 -1.15 -2.08
C PHE A 138 12.72 -2.00 -2.53
N LEU A 139 12.84 -3.23 -2.02
CA LEU A 139 14.00 -4.08 -2.30
C LEU A 139 13.92 -4.74 -3.69
N LEU A 140 12.74 -5.17 -4.10
CA LEU A 140 12.57 -6.06 -5.26
C LEU A 140 11.94 -5.39 -6.47
N GLY A 141 11.28 -4.23 -6.27
CA GLY A 141 10.49 -3.50 -7.27
C GLY A 141 9.27 -4.27 -7.78
N ARG A 142 8.99 -5.45 -7.23
CA ARG A 142 7.93 -6.35 -7.66
C ARG A 142 7.58 -7.40 -6.60
N HIS A 143 6.40 -7.98 -6.76
CA HIS A 143 5.79 -8.87 -5.77
C HIS A 143 5.36 -10.23 -6.32
N ASP A 144 6.02 -10.72 -7.38
CA ASP A 144 5.70 -12.04 -7.91
C ASP A 144 6.37 -13.17 -7.07
N PRO A 145 5.75 -14.37 -7.03
CA PRO A 145 6.24 -15.48 -6.21
C PRO A 145 7.66 -15.95 -6.55
N ASP A 146 8.07 -15.88 -7.82
CA ASP A 146 9.40 -16.35 -8.23
C ASP A 146 10.49 -15.42 -7.71
N THR A 147 10.24 -14.11 -7.79
CA THR A 147 11.13 -13.08 -7.24
C THR A 147 11.21 -13.16 -5.72
N LEU A 148 10.10 -13.38 -5.03
CA LEU A 148 10.10 -13.58 -3.59
C LEU A 148 10.82 -14.86 -3.17
N LYS A 149 10.64 -15.95 -3.92
CA LYS A 149 11.35 -17.20 -3.69
C LYS A 149 12.85 -17.01 -3.86
N MET A 150 13.28 -16.29 -4.89
CA MET A 150 14.68 -15.93 -5.10
C MET A 150 15.22 -15.16 -3.89
N PHE A 151 14.55 -14.10 -3.47
CA PHE A 151 14.97 -13.29 -2.32
C PHE A 151 15.11 -14.14 -1.05
N ARG A 152 14.09 -14.93 -0.70
CA ARG A 152 14.10 -15.81 0.49
C ARG A 152 15.20 -16.86 0.46
N SER A 153 15.61 -17.31 -0.73
CA SER A 153 16.70 -18.28 -0.88
C SER A 153 18.10 -17.69 -0.72
N ARG A 154 18.23 -16.35 -0.83
CA ARG A 154 19.52 -15.65 -0.84
C ARG A 154 19.72 -14.70 0.34
N CYS A 155 18.64 -14.20 0.93
CA CYS A 155 18.69 -13.27 2.05
C CYS A 155 18.49 -14.04 3.36
N PRO A 156 19.48 -14.05 4.28
CA PRO A 156 19.33 -14.70 5.59
C PRO A 156 18.44 -13.89 6.56
N LYS A 157 18.22 -12.60 6.30
CA LYS A 157 17.35 -11.75 7.13
C LYS A 157 15.89 -11.96 6.71
N ASN A 158 15.03 -12.26 7.68
CA ASN A 158 13.59 -12.29 7.43
C ASN A 158 13.07 -10.86 7.23
N ILE A 159 12.40 -10.62 6.10
CA ILE A 159 11.78 -9.34 5.74
C ILE A 159 10.82 -8.83 6.81
N GLU A 160 10.18 -9.74 7.54
CA GLU A 160 9.22 -9.45 8.62
C GLU A 160 9.89 -8.79 9.84
N ARG A 161 11.23 -8.85 9.92
CA ARG A 161 12.04 -8.23 10.98
C ARG A 161 12.75 -6.96 10.51
N MET A 162 12.43 -6.46 9.32
CA MET A 162 13.01 -5.24 8.79
C MET A 162 12.15 -4.04 9.14
N SER A 163 12.81 -2.92 9.45
CA SER A 163 12.16 -1.63 9.68
C SER A 163 12.11 -0.84 8.39
N THR A 164 11.03 -0.08 8.18
CA THR A 164 10.94 0.90 7.09
C THR A 164 11.75 2.16 7.37
N ASN A 165 12.14 2.42 8.62
CA ASN A 165 12.89 3.62 8.99
C ASN A 165 14.28 3.67 8.35
N ASP A 166 14.84 2.50 8.05
CA ASP A 166 16.17 2.36 7.43
C ASP A 166 16.10 2.46 5.90
N LEU A 167 14.91 2.62 5.30
CA LEU A 167 14.73 2.58 3.84
C LEU A 167 14.57 3.99 3.26
N ASP A 168 15.43 4.32 2.29
CA ASP A 168 15.38 5.60 1.59
C ASP A 168 14.37 5.56 0.41
N PHE A 169 13.08 5.63 0.73
CA PHE A 169 12.01 5.63 -0.28
C PHE A 169 12.12 6.77 -1.30
N LYS A 170 12.86 7.84 -0.98
CA LYS A 170 13.16 8.88 -1.95
C LYS A 170 14.15 8.35 -2.99
N LYS A 171 15.26 7.72 -2.59
CA LYS A 171 16.20 7.08 -3.51
C LYS A 171 15.57 5.98 -4.36
N TYR A 172 14.66 5.19 -3.78
CA TYR A 172 13.87 4.21 -4.54
C TYR A 172 13.03 4.87 -5.64
N ARG A 173 12.32 5.95 -5.30
CA ARG A 173 11.55 6.73 -6.28
C ARG A 173 12.43 7.38 -7.34
N ASP A 174 13.59 7.90 -6.95
CA ASP A 174 14.54 8.53 -7.86
C ASP A 174 15.11 7.52 -8.90
N ASN A 175 15.01 6.21 -8.62
CA ASN A 175 15.36 5.13 -9.56
C ASN A 175 14.21 4.76 -10.52
N MET A 176 12.99 5.25 -10.29
CA MET A 176 11.86 5.09 -11.21
C MET A 176 11.78 6.29 -12.15
N SER A 177 11.16 6.09 -13.31
CA SER A 177 10.79 7.24 -14.13
C SER A 177 9.67 8.04 -13.45
N LYS A 178 9.60 9.33 -13.79
CA LYS A 178 8.55 10.24 -13.29
C LYS A 178 7.14 9.81 -13.73
N LYS A 179 7.04 9.08 -14.84
CA LYS A 179 5.78 8.50 -15.33
C LYS A 179 5.31 7.35 -14.45
N LEU A 180 6.22 6.43 -14.12
CA LEU A 180 5.91 5.29 -13.25
C LEU A 180 5.67 5.72 -11.79
N SER A 181 6.45 6.68 -11.28
CA SER A 181 6.24 7.23 -9.93
C SER A 181 4.96 8.06 -9.81
N GLY A 182 4.45 8.56 -10.93
CA GLY A 182 3.26 9.42 -11.01
C GLY A 182 3.54 10.90 -10.76
N ASP A 183 4.78 11.27 -10.48
CA ASP A 183 5.18 12.66 -10.25
C ASP A 183 4.94 13.53 -11.49
N GLU A 184 5.06 12.98 -12.71
CA GLU A 184 4.78 13.71 -13.96
C GLU A 184 3.31 14.15 -14.07
N PHE A 185 2.40 13.37 -13.48
CA PHE A 185 0.96 13.59 -13.56
C PHE A 185 0.36 14.11 -12.24
N ASN A 186 1.19 14.40 -11.24
CA ASN A 186 0.77 14.67 -9.86
C ASN A 186 -0.24 13.63 -9.34
N TYR A 187 0.01 12.35 -9.62
CA TYR A 187 -0.84 11.23 -9.21
C TYR A 187 -2.30 11.28 -9.73
N ASP A 188 -2.57 12.06 -10.78
CA ASP A 188 -3.90 12.20 -11.37
C ASP A 188 -3.95 11.54 -12.76
N ILE A 189 -4.66 10.41 -12.83
CA ILE A 189 -4.75 9.60 -14.05
C ILE A 189 -5.43 10.32 -15.21
N SER A 190 -6.28 11.32 -14.91
CA SER A 190 -7.00 12.08 -15.92
C SER A 190 -6.11 13.01 -16.75
N LYS A 191 -4.86 13.21 -16.32
CA LYS A 191 -3.88 14.06 -17.01
C LYS A 191 -3.07 13.32 -18.08
N ILE A 192 -3.22 12.00 -18.21
CA ILE A 192 -2.54 11.22 -19.24
C ILE A 192 -3.24 11.48 -20.58
N ASN A 193 -2.49 11.94 -21.58
CA ASN A 193 -3.02 12.14 -22.93
C ASN A 193 -3.14 10.80 -23.69
N ASP A 194 -4.01 10.75 -24.69
CA ASP A 194 -4.30 9.52 -25.43
C ASP A 194 -3.06 8.90 -26.12
N ASP A 195 -2.12 9.72 -26.55
CA ASP A 195 -0.87 9.32 -27.20
C ASP A 195 0.19 8.78 -26.22
N GLU A 196 0.00 8.96 -24.92
CA GLU A 196 0.94 8.52 -23.87
C GLU A 196 0.67 7.10 -23.38
N TRP A 197 -0.53 6.55 -23.62
CA TRP A 197 -0.90 5.22 -23.12
C TRP A 197 -0.02 4.09 -23.64
N GLU A 198 0.37 4.14 -24.91
CA GLU A 198 1.19 3.09 -25.51
C GLU A 198 2.65 3.15 -25.05
N PRO A 199 3.29 4.33 -24.98
CA PRO A 199 4.57 4.49 -24.25
C PRO A 199 4.51 4.00 -22.80
N LEU A 200 3.46 4.36 -22.05
CA LEU A 200 3.29 3.92 -20.66
C LEU A 200 3.14 2.40 -20.55
N TRP A 201 2.45 1.76 -21.50
CA TRP A 201 2.40 0.30 -21.57
C TRP A 201 3.79 -0.32 -21.68
N ASP A 202 4.60 0.18 -22.61
CA ASP A 202 5.94 -0.35 -22.86
C ASP A 202 6.84 -0.17 -21.63
N GLU A 203 6.71 0.98 -20.97
CA GLU A 203 7.45 1.31 -19.75
C GLU A 203 7.06 0.45 -18.54
N VAL A 204 5.77 0.29 -18.27
CA VAL A 204 5.26 -0.61 -17.22
C VAL A 204 5.68 -2.06 -17.49
N GLN A 205 5.57 -2.50 -18.75
CA GLN A 205 5.97 -3.84 -19.15
C GLN A 205 7.47 -4.06 -18.93
N GLU A 206 8.31 -3.08 -19.26
CA GLU A 206 9.74 -3.18 -19.04
C GLU A 206 10.06 -3.20 -17.55
N TRP A 207 9.45 -2.31 -16.76
CA TRP A 207 9.59 -2.30 -15.30
C TRP A 207 9.29 -3.66 -14.67
N CYS A 208 8.14 -4.26 -15.00
CA CYS A 208 7.76 -5.58 -14.49
C CYS A 208 8.70 -6.73 -14.95
N LYS A 209 9.49 -6.53 -16.02
CA LYS A 209 10.42 -7.53 -16.59
C LYS A 209 11.87 -7.37 -16.14
N GLN A 210 12.24 -6.24 -15.55
CA GLN A 210 13.60 -6.03 -15.03
C GLN A 210 13.98 -7.22 -14.14
N LYS A 211 15.25 -7.49 -13.84
CA LYS A 211 15.62 -8.48 -12.80
C LYS A 211 15.89 -7.75 -11.48
N PRO A 212 15.73 -8.39 -10.31
CA PRO A 212 16.01 -7.71 -9.06
C PRO A 212 17.47 -7.26 -9.08
N ASP A 213 17.70 -5.99 -8.77
CA ASP A 213 19.05 -5.44 -8.74
C ASP A 213 19.75 -5.96 -7.48
N THR A 214 20.64 -6.93 -7.66
CA THR A 214 21.38 -7.53 -6.54
C THR A 214 22.31 -6.52 -5.87
N ALA A 215 22.84 -5.54 -6.60
CA ALA A 215 23.68 -4.50 -6.02
C ALA A 215 22.84 -3.59 -5.12
N TRP A 216 21.65 -3.18 -5.58
CA TRP A 216 20.68 -2.48 -4.75
C TRP A 216 20.31 -3.28 -3.50
N ILE A 217 19.85 -4.52 -3.66
CA ILE A 217 19.42 -5.37 -2.54
C ILE A 217 20.55 -5.54 -1.52
N SER A 218 21.75 -5.91 -1.99
CA SER A 218 22.91 -6.13 -1.12
C SER A 218 23.43 -4.87 -0.43
N SER A 219 23.05 -3.67 -0.90
CA SER A 219 23.37 -2.42 -0.20
C SER A 219 22.52 -2.21 1.06
N TRP A 220 21.33 -2.84 1.13
CA TRP A 220 20.37 -2.69 2.22
C TRP A 220 20.26 -3.90 3.14
N VAL A 221 20.51 -5.11 2.62
CA VAL A 221 20.40 -6.37 3.39
C VAL A 221 21.54 -7.32 3.10
N PRO A 222 21.91 -8.19 4.06
CA PRO A 222 22.86 -9.26 3.78
C PRO A 222 22.36 -10.14 2.61
N TRP A 223 23.27 -10.54 1.73
CA TRP A 223 22.90 -11.23 0.49
C TRP A 223 23.91 -12.33 0.13
N ASP A 224 23.43 -13.54 -0.13
CA ASP A 224 24.23 -14.63 -0.70
C ASP A 224 24.45 -14.40 -2.21
N ASP A 225 25.71 -14.26 -2.62
CA ASP A 225 26.11 -14.10 -4.02
C ASP A 225 25.94 -15.37 -4.87
N GLY A 226 25.58 -16.48 -4.22
CA GLY A 226 25.37 -17.79 -4.81
C GLY A 226 26.60 -18.65 -4.98
N THR A 227 27.74 -18.18 -4.45
CA THR A 227 28.92 -19.00 -4.17
C THR A 227 28.95 -19.49 -2.71
N GLY A 228 27.95 -19.12 -1.91
CA GLY A 228 27.91 -19.37 -0.47
C GLY A 228 28.55 -18.25 0.36
N ARG A 229 28.97 -17.15 -0.27
CA ARG A 229 29.50 -15.96 0.42
C ARG A 229 28.37 -14.97 0.69
N ILE A 230 28.27 -14.53 1.94
CA ILE A 230 27.35 -13.46 2.35
C ILE A 230 28.03 -12.11 2.17
N ILE A 231 27.46 -11.27 1.31
CA ILE A 231 27.77 -9.85 1.17
C ILE A 231 27.02 -9.10 2.27
N GLN A 232 27.72 -8.23 3.01
CA GLN A 232 27.10 -7.39 4.04
C GLN A 232 26.63 -6.05 3.46
N PRO A 233 25.57 -5.44 4.02
CA PRO A 233 25.11 -4.10 3.63
C PRO A 233 26.24 -3.08 3.67
N THR A 234 26.38 -2.29 2.61
CA THR A 234 27.35 -1.18 2.55
C THR A 234 26.84 0.10 3.21
N HIS A 235 25.55 0.19 3.55
CA HIS A 235 24.94 1.38 4.16
C HIS A 235 24.99 1.43 5.70
N ASN A 236 25.63 0.46 6.37
CA ASN A 236 25.80 0.47 7.82
C ASN A 236 27.18 1.03 8.21
N ASP A 237 27.27 2.35 8.35
CA ASP A 237 28.24 2.98 9.26
C ASP A 237 27.52 4.10 10.03
N THR A 238 26.89 3.71 11.13
CA THR A 238 26.84 4.48 12.38
C THR A 238 26.34 3.58 13.50
N THR A 239 27.21 2.70 13.96
CA THR A 239 27.19 2.20 15.33
C THR A 239 28.60 1.73 15.68
N GLU A 240 29.51 2.71 15.83
CA GLU A 240 30.66 2.52 16.72
C GLU A 240 30.24 2.95 18.13
N GLU A 241 30.36 2.01 19.07
CA GLU A 241 30.45 2.30 20.49
C GLU A 241 31.68 3.19 20.76
N GLY A 242 31.48 4.36 21.37
CA GLY A 242 32.55 5.05 22.11
C GLY A 242 32.68 6.56 21.89
N GLY A 243 32.05 7.35 22.77
CA GLY A 243 32.66 8.56 23.36
C GLY A 243 32.63 9.88 22.57
N ASN A 244 32.02 10.88 23.23
CA ASN A 244 32.14 12.34 23.10
C ASN A 244 31.39 13.10 21.99
N ASP A 245 30.37 13.82 22.44
CA ASP A 245 29.99 15.21 22.13
C ASP A 245 30.51 15.81 20.81
N GLN A 246 29.59 16.04 19.87
CA GLN A 246 29.05 17.39 19.57
C GLN A 246 28.01 17.32 18.42
N ASN A 247 26.75 17.49 18.80
CA ASN A 247 25.73 18.37 18.20
C ASN A 247 25.63 18.48 16.67
N ASN A 248 24.61 17.81 16.09
CA ASN A 248 23.61 18.43 15.18
C ASN A 248 22.64 17.36 14.63
N GLY A 249 21.36 17.43 15.01
CA GLY A 249 20.30 16.67 14.34
C GLY A 249 19.04 16.50 15.17
N MET A 250 18.12 17.47 15.03
CA MET A 250 16.70 17.48 15.46
C MET A 250 16.27 16.45 16.50
N GLU A 251 16.24 16.88 17.76
CA GLU A 251 15.52 16.22 18.85
C GLU A 251 14.00 16.36 18.64
N TYR A 252 13.29 15.24 18.54
CA TYR A 252 11.87 15.19 18.92
C TYR A 252 11.82 14.87 20.42
N GLU A 253 11.62 15.90 21.25
CA GLU A 253 11.37 15.74 22.68
C GLU A 253 10.07 14.95 22.91
N MET A 254 10.20 13.68 23.30
CA MET A 254 9.10 12.96 23.94
C MET A 254 9.01 13.40 25.40
N SER A 255 8.09 14.32 25.69
CA SER A 255 7.76 14.68 27.07
C SER A 255 6.87 13.60 27.69
N SER A 256 7.47 12.80 28.56
CA SER A 256 6.78 11.93 29.52
C SER A 256 6.27 12.77 30.69
N GLY A 257 4.95 12.84 30.85
CA GLY A 257 4.32 13.50 32.00
C GLY A 257 3.00 12.84 32.40
N ALA A 258 3.05 12.03 33.46
CA ALA A 258 1.96 11.79 34.40
C ALA A 258 2.60 11.93 35.81
N PRO A 259 1.89 12.32 36.89
CA PRO A 259 0.51 11.91 37.18
C PRO A 259 -0.41 12.93 37.93
N GLU A 260 -1.63 12.45 38.22
CA GLU A 260 -2.57 12.81 39.31
C GLU A 260 -3.37 14.13 39.30
N GLU A 261 -4.71 14.03 39.28
CA GLU A 261 -5.59 14.25 40.46
C GLU A 261 -7.08 13.95 40.14
N GLN A 262 -7.75 13.20 41.04
CA GLN A 262 -9.21 13.18 41.22
C GLN A 262 -9.61 14.26 42.26
N PRO A 263 -10.82 14.85 42.21
CA PRO A 263 -12.02 14.29 42.87
C PRO A 263 -13.30 14.52 42.02
N GLY A 264 -14.49 13.96 42.22
CA GLY A 264 -15.15 13.19 43.27
C GLY A 264 -16.66 13.54 43.25
N VAL A 265 -17.50 12.49 43.22
CA VAL A 265 -18.86 12.39 43.81
C VAL A 265 -20.10 13.06 43.15
N GLY A 266 -21.10 12.19 42.87
CA GLY A 266 -22.55 12.44 43.00
C GLY A 266 -23.34 12.28 41.70
N GLY A 267 -24.41 11.48 41.54
CA GLY A 267 -25.20 10.62 42.43
C GLY A 267 -26.60 10.45 41.79
N SER A 268 -27.23 9.27 41.99
CA SER A 268 -28.69 8.97 41.82
C SER A 268 -29.23 9.00 40.38
N GLY A 269 -29.93 8.01 39.80
CA GLY A 269 -31.02 7.15 40.29
C GLY A 269 -32.03 6.93 39.12
N PRO A 270 -33.00 5.99 39.20
CA PRO A 270 -33.34 5.07 38.10
C PRO A 270 -34.75 5.20 37.50
N SER A 271 -34.98 4.60 36.32
CA SER A 271 -36.26 4.02 35.78
C SER A 271 -36.11 3.86 34.26
N GLY A 272 -36.60 2.85 33.52
CA GLY A 272 -37.56 1.77 33.73
C GLY A 272 -38.24 1.46 32.36
N GLY A 273 -38.62 0.20 32.12
CA GLY A 273 -39.60 -0.22 31.10
C GLY A 273 -39.06 -0.48 29.68
N SER A 274 -38.93 -1.72 29.21
CA SER A 274 -40.00 -2.60 28.65
C SER A 274 -40.42 -2.22 27.23
N GLY A 275 -40.31 -3.17 26.29
CA GLY A 275 -41.01 -3.08 25.00
C GLY A 275 -40.50 -4.02 23.92
N MET A 276 -41.08 -5.23 23.86
CA MET A 276 -41.05 -6.10 22.68
C MET A 276 -41.63 -5.41 21.43
N GLY A 277 -41.14 -5.77 20.25
CA GLY A 277 -41.76 -5.39 18.98
C GLY A 277 -41.10 -6.05 17.78
N ALA A 278 -41.44 -7.32 17.54
CA ALA A 278 -41.13 -8.03 16.30
C ALA A 278 -42.14 -7.64 15.19
N MET A 279 -41.65 -7.26 14.02
CA MET A 279 -42.25 -7.40 12.67
C MET A 279 -41.08 -7.21 11.69
N GLY A 280 -40.72 -8.12 10.76
CA GLY A 280 -41.58 -8.90 9.89
C GLY A 280 -41.81 -8.11 8.60
N PHE A 281 -40.91 -8.19 7.62
CA PHE A 281 -41.21 -7.78 6.25
C PHE A 281 -40.55 -8.70 5.21
N ASP A 282 -41.37 -9.01 4.22
CA ASP A 282 -41.40 -10.15 3.31
C ASP A 282 -40.59 -9.89 2.01
N PRO A 283 -39.80 -10.86 1.52
CA PRO A 283 -39.05 -10.74 0.28
C PRO A 283 -39.92 -11.12 -0.94
N ASN A 284 -40.42 -10.14 -1.68
CA ASN A 284 -40.85 -10.32 -3.06
C ASN A 284 -41.01 -8.98 -3.77
N LEU A 285 -40.09 -8.66 -4.68
CA LEU A 285 -40.36 -7.86 -5.88
C LEU A 285 -39.14 -7.92 -6.80
N ALA A 286 -39.14 -8.98 -7.61
CA ALA A 286 -38.37 -9.07 -8.85
C ALA A 286 -39.39 -9.12 -10.00
N ALA A 287 -39.28 -8.17 -10.92
CA ALA A 287 -39.75 -8.23 -12.31
C ALA A 287 -38.94 -7.24 -13.13
#